data_AF-A0A6A2ZU56-F1
#
_entry.id   AF-A0A6A2ZU56-F1
#
_cell.length_a   1.000
_cell.length_b   1.000
_cell.length_c   1.000
_cell.angle_alpha   90.00
_cell.angle_beta   90.00
_cell.angle_gamma   90.00
#
_symmetry.space_group_name_H-M   'P 1'
#
loop_
_entity.id
_entity.type
_entity.pdbx_description
1 polymer ?
#
loop_
_entity_poly.entity_id
_entity_poly.type
_entity_poly.pdbx_seq_one_letter_code
_entity_poly.pdbx_strand_id
1 'polypeptide(L)'
;MVRKPFVPVCKPGGHGVIWKLAYDKGIFKWFYDHGRKGATVRQVSNVVAATDVTLLALAGIGLHHGKRLGFASCKRSTGATEGINVLIEKKNLDGEWAYGLSCIEYTEFDKFGITSGRPSPNSLQAEFPANTNILFVDLPSAELVGSARSERSLPGIVFNAKKSIVYTDYFGNRHSVPGGRLECTMQNIADNFLNTYPSRCYKD
;
A
#
# COMPACT_ATOMS: atom_id res chain seq x y z
N MET A 1 -6.66 -36.35 -24.28
CA MET A 1 -7.14 -37.02 -23.05
C MET A 1 -6.61 -36.25 -21.84
N VAL A 2 -7.49 -35.63 -21.05
CA VAL A 2 -7.12 -34.85 -19.86
C VAL A 2 -6.80 -35.84 -18.72
N ARG A 3 -5.55 -35.83 -18.22
CA ARG A 3 -5.07 -36.82 -17.24
C ARG A 3 -5.33 -36.45 -15.78
N LYS A 4 -5.68 -35.19 -15.48
CA LYS A 4 -6.00 -34.66 -14.14
C LYS A 4 -7.00 -33.49 -14.26
N PRO A 5 -7.83 -33.22 -13.24
CA PRO A 5 -8.69 -32.04 -13.23
C PRO A 5 -7.90 -30.75 -13.45
N PHE A 6 -8.47 -29.81 -14.19
CA PHE A 6 -7.90 -28.47 -14.30
C PHE A 6 -7.89 -27.82 -12.92
N VAL A 7 -6.73 -27.29 -12.53
CA VAL A 7 -6.56 -26.52 -11.29
C VAL A 7 -6.16 -25.08 -11.64
N PRO A 8 -6.73 -24.07 -10.97
CA PRO A 8 -6.32 -22.69 -11.19
C PRO A 8 -4.86 -22.50 -10.78
N VAL A 9 -4.12 -21.74 -11.59
CA VAL A 9 -2.75 -21.32 -11.24
C VAL A 9 -2.85 -20.15 -10.27
N CYS A 10 -2.62 -20.41 -8.99
CA CYS A 10 -2.68 -19.39 -7.96
C CYS A 10 -1.31 -18.71 -7.75
N LYS A 11 -1.33 -17.38 -7.59
CA LYS A 11 -0.19 -16.59 -7.12
C LYS A 11 -0.64 -15.74 -5.93
N PRO A 12 0.26 -15.38 -4.98
CA PRO A 12 -0.09 -14.48 -3.89
C PRO A 12 -0.61 -13.14 -4.44
N GLY A 13 -1.70 -12.65 -3.82
CA GLY A 13 -2.41 -11.43 -4.22
C GLY A 13 -1.80 -10.14 -3.65
N GLY A 14 -0.50 -10.12 -3.33
CA GLY A 14 0.18 -8.96 -2.73
C GLY A 14 0.09 -8.90 -1.20
N HIS A 15 0.78 -7.91 -0.61
CA HIS A 15 0.92 -7.78 0.84
C HIS A 15 -0.23 -6.99 1.50
N GLY A 16 -1.10 -6.33 0.73
CA GLY A 16 -2.30 -5.66 1.25
C GLY A 16 -3.29 -6.59 1.94
N VAL A 17 -3.23 -7.89 1.64
CA VAL A 17 -4.06 -8.94 2.25
C VAL A 17 -3.84 -9.07 3.76
N ILE A 18 -2.74 -8.52 4.29
CA ILE A 18 -2.40 -8.57 5.71
C ILE A 18 -3.53 -8.03 6.59
N TRP A 19 -4.26 -6.99 6.15
CA TRP A 19 -5.31 -6.35 6.95
C TRP A 19 -6.54 -7.25 7.10
N LYS A 20 -7.01 -7.84 5.99
CA LYS A 20 -8.11 -8.80 6.02
C LYS A 20 -7.74 -10.06 6.79
N LEU A 21 -6.52 -10.58 6.60
CA LEU A 21 -6.05 -11.76 7.33
C LEU A 21 -5.90 -11.49 8.83
N ALA A 22 -5.41 -10.32 9.23
CA ALA A 22 -5.30 -9.93 10.63
C ALA A 22 -6.69 -9.91 11.30
N TYR A 23 -7.72 -9.43 10.60
CA TYR A 23 -9.10 -9.50 11.08
C TYR A 23 -9.62 -10.94 11.17
N ASP A 24 -9.52 -11.70 10.08
CA ASP A 24 -10.05 -13.07 10.02
C ASP A 24 -9.39 -14.04 10.99
N LYS A 25 -8.13 -13.76 11.35
CA LYS A 25 -7.35 -14.55 12.31
C LYS A 25 -7.44 -14.03 13.75
N GLY A 26 -8.23 -12.99 14.01
CA GLY A 26 -8.40 -12.43 15.35
C GLY A 26 -7.14 -11.74 15.91
N ILE A 27 -6.24 -11.29 15.04
CA ILE A 27 -4.97 -10.64 15.44
C ILE A 27 -5.24 -9.27 16.09
N PHE A 28 -6.23 -8.52 15.63
CA PHE A 28 -6.63 -7.26 16.28
C PHE A 28 -7.11 -7.52 17.71
N LYS A 29 -7.98 -8.53 17.90
CA LYS A 29 -8.40 -8.96 19.24
C LYS A 29 -7.20 -9.34 20.11
N TRP A 30 -6.24 -10.11 19.58
CA TRP A 30 -5.02 -10.46 20.31
C TRP A 30 -4.25 -9.20 20.75
N PHE A 31 -4.12 -8.18 19.90
CA PHE A 31 -3.50 -6.92 20.29
C PHE A 31 -4.25 -6.20 21.42
N TYR A 32 -5.58 -6.14 21.35
CA TYR A 32 -6.39 -5.49 22.38
C TYR A 32 -6.33 -6.22 23.72
N ASP A 33 -6.32 -7.55 23.69
CA ASP A 33 -6.17 -8.37 24.89
C ASP A 33 -4.80 -8.13 25.59
N HIS A 34 -3.82 -7.57 24.86
CA HIS A 34 -2.52 -7.10 25.38
C HIS A 34 -2.43 -5.58 25.59
N GLY A 35 -3.56 -4.87 25.59
CA GLY A 35 -3.64 -3.43 25.81
C GLY A 35 -2.95 -2.57 24.74
N ARG A 36 -2.77 -3.09 23.52
CA ARG A 36 -2.11 -2.37 22.43
C ARG A 36 -3.13 -1.48 21.70
N LYS A 37 -2.70 -0.26 21.37
CA LYS A 37 -3.52 0.76 20.68
C LYS A 37 -3.09 1.02 19.24
N GLY A 38 -1.79 0.85 18.96
CA GLY A 38 -1.21 1.01 17.64
C GLY A 38 -0.14 -0.03 17.38
N ALA A 39 0.28 -0.17 16.13
CA ALA A 39 1.34 -1.06 15.70
C ALA A 39 2.24 -0.37 14.66
N THR A 40 3.49 -0.81 14.59
CA THR A 40 4.35 -0.53 13.45
C THR A 40 4.39 -1.73 12.52
N VAL A 41 4.29 -1.48 11.22
CA VAL A 41 4.30 -2.52 10.17
C VAL A 41 5.47 -2.23 9.25
N ARG A 42 6.22 -3.27 8.88
CA ARG A 42 7.39 -3.16 7.99
C ARG A 42 7.48 -4.35 7.03
N GLN A 43 8.19 -4.16 5.93
CA GLN A 43 8.61 -5.28 5.08
C GLN A 43 9.74 -6.08 5.75
N VAL A 44 9.66 -7.41 5.63
CA VAL A 44 10.71 -8.32 6.12
C VAL A 44 12.05 -8.12 5.42
N SER A 45 12.02 -7.63 4.17
CA SER A 45 13.20 -7.34 3.35
C SER A 45 13.92 -6.06 3.75
N ASN A 46 13.29 -5.18 4.55
CA ASN A 46 13.93 -3.98 5.05
C ASN A 46 14.65 -4.30 6.36
N VAL A 47 15.90 -4.77 6.24
CA VAL A 47 16.75 -5.21 7.37
C VAL A 47 17.26 -4.07 8.23
N VAL A 48 17.29 -2.85 7.69
CA VAL A 48 17.67 -1.63 8.43
C VAL A 48 16.49 -1.04 9.23
N ALA A 49 15.25 -1.45 8.95
CA ALA A 49 14.13 -1.11 9.80
C ALA A 49 14.34 -1.69 11.21
N ALA A 50 14.30 -0.84 12.24
CA ALA A 50 14.57 -1.15 13.65
C ALA A 50 16.06 -1.22 14.06
N THR A 51 17.01 -0.80 13.21
CA THR A 51 18.42 -0.64 13.65
C THR A 51 18.65 0.67 14.38
N ASP A 52 17.68 1.57 14.38
CA ASP A 52 17.70 2.88 15.03
C ASP A 52 16.39 3.15 15.79
N VAL A 53 16.23 4.39 16.28
CA VAL A 53 15.04 4.82 17.02
C VAL A 53 13.86 5.19 16.12
N THR A 54 13.95 5.05 14.80
CA THR A 54 12.93 5.53 13.85
C THR A 54 11.58 4.86 14.08
N LEU A 55 11.54 3.54 14.33
CA LEU A 55 10.27 2.85 14.61
C LEU A 55 9.63 3.32 15.91
N LEU A 56 10.45 3.55 16.94
CA LEU A 56 9.98 4.05 18.23
C LEU A 56 9.46 5.48 18.11
N ALA A 57 10.18 6.34 17.40
CA ALA A 57 9.76 7.72 17.12
C ALA A 57 8.47 7.77 16.31
N LEU A 58 8.36 6.95 15.26
CA LEU A 58 7.16 6.87 14.42
C LEU A 58 5.94 6.42 15.25
N ALA A 59 6.10 5.39 16.09
CA ALA A 59 5.04 4.95 17.00
C ALA A 59 4.69 6.03 18.04
N GLY A 60 5.70 6.69 18.62
CA GLY A 60 5.52 7.74 19.61
C GLY A 60 4.75 8.93 19.06
N ILE A 61 5.12 9.45 17.88
CA ILE A 61 4.41 10.54 17.19
C ILE A 61 2.98 10.11 16.85
N GLY A 62 2.82 8.89 16.33
CA GLY A 62 1.53 8.33 15.98
C GLY A 62 0.56 8.32 17.16
N LEU A 63 1.00 7.78 18.30
CA LEU A 63 0.22 7.71 19.53
C LEU A 63 0.00 9.09 20.17
N HIS A 64 1.06 9.90 20.29
CA HIS A 64 1.02 11.21 20.94
C HIS A 64 0.02 12.17 20.25
N HIS A 65 -0.06 12.14 18.93
CA HIS A 65 -0.95 12.99 18.16
C HIS A 65 -2.24 12.31 17.70
N GLY A 66 -2.54 11.10 18.19
CA GLY A 66 -3.74 10.36 17.81
C GLY A 66 -3.89 10.15 16.30
N LYS A 67 -2.77 9.89 15.60
CA LYS A 67 -2.79 9.66 14.15
C LYS A 67 -3.44 8.31 13.85
N ARG A 68 -4.19 8.20 12.74
CA ARG A 68 -4.72 6.92 12.26
C ARG A 68 -3.68 6.10 11.50
N LEU A 69 -2.78 6.79 10.82
CA LEU A 69 -1.72 6.22 9.99
C LEU A 69 -0.54 7.18 9.95
N GLY A 70 0.67 6.63 9.78
CA GLY A 70 1.88 7.38 9.49
C GLY A 70 2.84 6.57 8.62
N PHE A 71 3.69 7.27 7.87
CA PHE A 71 4.71 6.67 7.01
C PHE A 71 6.09 7.14 7.47
N ALA A 72 7.02 6.21 7.65
CA ALA A 72 8.43 6.55 7.56
C ALA A 72 8.81 6.68 6.08
N SER A 73 9.29 7.85 5.70
CA SER A 73 9.64 8.17 4.31
C SER A 73 11.05 8.73 4.25
N CYS A 74 11.69 8.64 3.09
CA CYS A 74 13.02 9.19 2.86
C CYS A 74 13.10 9.95 1.54
N LYS A 75 14.21 10.64 1.32
CA LYS A 75 14.48 11.26 0.01
C LYS A 75 14.57 10.15 -1.04
N ARG A 76 13.80 10.30 -2.12
CA ARG A 76 13.82 9.35 -3.22
C ARG A 76 15.20 9.35 -3.90
N SER A 77 15.76 8.16 -4.08
CA SER A 77 16.97 7.96 -4.87
C SER A 77 16.62 7.72 -6.33
N THR A 78 17.30 8.39 -7.27
CA THR A 78 17.06 8.23 -8.71
C THR A 78 17.26 6.78 -9.13
N GLY A 79 16.29 6.18 -9.82
CA GLY A 79 16.33 4.79 -10.28
C GLY A 79 15.98 3.74 -9.21
N ALA A 80 15.65 4.14 -7.97
CA ALA A 80 15.16 3.21 -6.95
C ALA A 80 13.78 2.63 -7.35
N THR A 81 13.56 1.35 -7.02
CA THR A 81 12.29 0.63 -7.25
C THR A 81 11.35 0.76 -6.06
N GLU A 82 11.17 1.99 -5.61
CA GLU A 82 10.34 2.34 -4.45
C GLU A 82 9.11 3.13 -4.90
N GLY A 83 7.97 2.85 -4.28
CA GLY A 83 6.78 3.69 -4.42
C GLY A 83 7.01 5.07 -3.81
N ILE A 84 6.08 5.99 -4.06
CA ILE A 84 6.11 7.34 -3.50
C ILE A 84 4.85 7.60 -2.68
N ASN A 85 4.99 8.42 -1.64
CA ASN A 85 3.84 8.95 -0.91
C ASN A 85 3.36 10.25 -1.55
N VAL A 86 2.05 10.35 -1.77
CA VAL A 86 1.40 11.47 -2.44
C VAL A 86 0.23 12.00 -1.61
N LEU A 87 -0.10 13.27 -1.80
CA LEU A 87 -1.33 13.87 -1.29
C LEU A 87 -2.47 13.60 -2.27
N ILE A 88 -3.55 12.99 -1.81
CA ILE A 88 -4.84 13.00 -2.50
C ILE A 88 -5.54 14.31 -2.15
N GLU A 89 -5.98 15.03 -3.17
CA GLU A 89 -6.99 16.08 -3.09
C GLU A 89 -8.12 15.72 -4.04
N LYS A 90 -9.36 15.68 -3.55
CA LYS A 90 -10.54 15.50 -4.41
C LYS A 90 -11.74 16.26 -3.87
N LYS A 91 -12.63 16.66 -4.78
CA LYS A 91 -13.94 17.20 -4.42
C LYS A 91 -14.96 16.05 -4.35
N ASN A 92 -15.66 15.95 -3.24
CA ASN A 92 -16.72 14.97 -3.02
C ASN A 92 -18.03 15.41 -3.69
N LEU A 93 -18.99 14.48 -3.80
CA LEU A 93 -20.30 14.74 -4.42
C LEU A 93 -21.17 15.73 -3.63
N ASP A 94 -20.96 15.81 -2.32
CA ASP A 94 -21.58 16.78 -1.40
C ASP A 94 -20.97 18.18 -1.52
N GLY A 95 -19.92 18.36 -2.33
CA GLY A 95 -19.23 19.63 -2.53
C GLY A 95 -18.06 19.86 -1.57
N GLU A 96 -17.87 19.04 -0.55
CA GLU A 96 -16.73 19.12 0.37
C GLU A 96 -15.43 18.68 -0.32
N TRP A 97 -14.29 19.11 0.24
CA TRP A 97 -12.96 18.72 -0.21
C TRP A 97 -12.39 17.65 0.72
N ALA A 98 -11.94 16.54 0.14
CA ALA A 98 -11.30 15.46 0.87
C ALA A 98 -9.80 15.42 0.61
N TYR A 99 -9.04 15.29 1.70
CA TYR A 99 -7.58 15.22 1.70
C TYR A 99 -7.09 13.98 2.44
N GLY A 100 -6.07 13.34 1.92
CA GLY A 100 -5.41 12.24 2.60
C GLY A 100 -4.11 11.84 1.93
N LEU A 101 -3.42 10.87 2.51
CA LEU A 101 -2.21 10.33 1.91
C LEU A 101 -2.54 9.09 1.09
N SER A 102 -1.76 8.87 0.04
CA SER A 102 -1.77 7.64 -0.74
C SER A 102 -0.36 7.24 -1.10
N CYS A 103 -0.21 6.02 -1.61
CA CYS A 103 1.02 5.55 -2.19
C CYS A 103 0.78 5.20 -3.66
N ILE A 104 1.69 5.65 -4.52
CA ILE A 104 1.78 5.19 -5.91
C ILE A 104 2.96 4.24 -5.99
N GLU A 105 2.73 3.01 -6.42
CA GLU A 105 3.79 2.02 -6.65
C GLU A 105 4.65 2.38 -7.87
N TYR A 106 5.94 2.06 -7.81
CA TYR A 106 6.86 2.36 -8.92
C TYR A 106 6.44 1.70 -10.24
N THR A 107 5.75 0.55 -10.15
CA THR A 107 5.23 -0.17 -11.32
C THR A 107 4.12 0.57 -12.05
N GLU A 108 3.47 1.51 -11.37
CA GLU A 108 2.34 2.30 -11.84
C GLU A 108 2.74 3.72 -12.27
N PHE A 109 4.02 4.12 -12.11
CA PHE A 109 4.51 5.46 -12.45
C PHE A 109 4.19 5.90 -13.88
N ASP A 110 4.29 4.96 -14.83
CA ASP A 110 3.96 5.21 -16.24
C ASP A 110 2.52 5.71 -16.41
N LYS A 111 1.57 5.21 -15.61
CA LYS A 111 0.15 5.61 -15.66
C LYS A 111 -0.07 7.05 -15.19
N PHE A 112 0.82 7.56 -14.35
CA PHE A 112 0.74 8.89 -13.76
C PHE A 112 1.73 9.87 -14.40
N GLY A 113 2.44 9.48 -15.46
CA GLY A 113 3.45 10.32 -16.11
C GLY A 113 4.64 10.67 -15.21
N ILE A 114 4.91 9.82 -14.20
CA ILE A 114 6.00 10.03 -13.25
C ILE A 114 7.28 9.48 -13.86
N THR A 115 8.22 10.35 -14.16
CA THR A 115 9.49 9.96 -14.78
C THR A 115 10.53 9.60 -13.71
N SER A 116 11.34 8.58 -14.00
CA SER A 116 12.47 8.18 -13.14
C SER A 116 13.70 9.09 -13.29
N GLY A 117 13.63 10.09 -14.16
CA GLY A 117 14.71 11.03 -14.46
C GLY A 117 14.86 12.17 -13.45
N ARG A 118 15.92 12.97 -13.63
CA ARG A 118 16.12 14.19 -12.84
C ARG A 118 14.96 15.15 -13.14
N PRO A 119 14.27 15.71 -12.12
CA PRO A 119 13.23 16.69 -12.37
C PRO A 119 13.82 17.87 -13.15
N SER A 120 13.09 18.39 -14.13
CA SER A 120 13.49 19.66 -14.73
C SER A 120 13.41 20.74 -13.65
N PRO A 121 14.27 21.79 -13.68
CA PRO A 121 14.31 22.83 -12.65
C PRO A 121 12.95 23.51 -12.37
N ASN A 122 12.00 23.40 -13.32
CA ASN A 122 10.65 23.98 -13.26
C ASN A 122 9.53 22.93 -13.26
N SER A 123 9.81 21.64 -13.03
CA SER A 123 8.73 20.63 -12.99
C SER A 123 7.98 20.66 -11.67
N LEU A 124 6.64 20.65 -11.73
CA LEU A 124 5.74 20.41 -10.61
C LEU A 124 5.82 18.96 -10.06
N GLN A 125 6.71 18.12 -10.60
CA GLN A 125 7.15 16.85 -9.98
C GLN A 125 8.02 17.14 -8.75
N ALA A 126 7.52 17.99 -7.85
CA ALA A 126 8.09 18.21 -6.54
C ALA A 126 8.42 16.84 -5.91
N GLU A 127 9.63 16.70 -5.38
CA GLU A 127 10.25 15.44 -4.97
C GLU A 127 9.36 14.65 -4.00
N PHE A 128 8.42 13.84 -4.52
CA PHE A 128 7.58 12.99 -3.67
C PHE A 128 8.49 12.08 -2.85
N PRO A 129 8.28 12.00 -1.52
CA PRO A 129 9.15 11.20 -0.68
C PRO A 129 8.93 9.72 -0.98
N ALA A 130 10.02 8.96 -0.94
CA ALA A 130 9.97 7.53 -1.15
C ALA A 130 9.25 6.84 0.01
N ASN A 131 8.36 5.93 -0.33
CA ASN A 131 7.68 5.08 0.63
C ASN A 131 8.60 3.91 1.01
N THR A 132 9.06 3.89 2.26
CA THR A 132 9.92 2.81 2.79
C THR A 132 9.13 1.57 3.21
N ASN A 133 7.80 1.59 3.08
CA ASN A 133 6.88 0.57 3.56
C ASN A 133 7.00 0.30 5.08
N ILE A 134 7.44 1.31 5.83
CA ILE A 134 7.39 1.33 7.29
C ILE A 134 6.23 2.24 7.69
N LEU A 135 5.23 1.65 8.33
CA LEU A 135 3.97 2.29 8.67
C LEU A 135 3.78 2.29 10.18
N PHE A 136 3.20 3.36 10.71
CA PHE A 136 2.47 3.31 11.98
C PHE A 136 0.98 3.22 11.67
N VAL A 137 0.26 2.34 12.36
CA VAL A 137 -1.19 2.19 12.25
C VAL A 137 -1.85 2.25 13.62
N ASP A 138 -2.94 3.01 13.70
CA ASP A 138 -3.92 2.88 14.78
C ASP A 138 -4.70 1.57 14.59
N LEU A 139 -4.72 0.71 15.61
CA LEU A 139 -5.29 -0.63 15.48
C LEU A 139 -6.81 -0.62 15.21
N PRO A 140 -7.64 0.18 15.92
CA PRO A 140 -9.06 0.32 15.61
C PRO A 140 -9.31 0.79 14.17
N SER A 141 -8.55 1.78 13.70
CA SER A 141 -8.67 2.28 12.32
C SER A 141 -8.30 1.21 11.29
N ALA A 142 -7.25 0.42 11.54
CA ALA A 142 -6.86 -0.67 10.65
C ALA A 142 -7.85 -1.84 10.66
N GLU A 143 -8.42 -2.17 11.83
CA GLU A 143 -9.45 -3.20 11.95
C GLU A 143 -10.74 -2.83 11.20
N LEU A 144 -11.13 -1.56 11.22
CA LEU A 144 -12.28 -1.07 10.44
C LEU A 144 -12.09 -1.36 8.94
N VAL A 145 -10.88 -1.19 8.42
CA VAL A 145 -10.57 -1.52 7.03
C VAL A 145 -10.53 -3.04 6.84
N GLY A 146 -9.84 -3.77 7.71
CA GLY A 146 -9.72 -5.23 7.61
C GLY A 146 -11.04 -5.99 7.73
N SER A 147 -12.01 -5.44 8.48
CA SER A 147 -13.35 -6.01 8.67
C SER A 147 -14.35 -5.68 7.55
N ALA A 148 -13.98 -4.78 6.63
CA ALA A 148 -14.86 -4.39 5.54
C ALA A 148 -15.23 -5.59 4.65
N ARG A 149 -16.51 -5.66 4.27
CA ARG A 149 -17.03 -6.71 3.36
C ARG A 149 -16.92 -6.32 1.88
N SER A 150 -16.01 -5.41 1.55
CA SER A 150 -15.78 -4.89 0.20
C SER A 150 -14.28 -4.86 -0.13
N GLU A 151 -13.95 -4.37 -1.31
CA GLU A 151 -12.58 -4.16 -1.80
C GLU A 151 -11.72 -3.30 -0.86
N ARG A 152 -12.33 -2.51 0.03
CA ARG A 152 -11.63 -1.73 1.05
C ARG A 152 -10.72 -2.58 1.94
N SER A 153 -11.11 -3.83 2.20
CA SER A 153 -10.30 -4.77 3.00
C SER A 153 -9.03 -5.27 2.29
N LEU A 154 -8.91 -4.99 0.99
CA LEU A 154 -7.77 -5.32 0.13
C LEU A 154 -7.24 -4.04 -0.53
N PRO A 155 -6.64 -3.11 0.23
CA PRO A 155 -6.27 -1.79 -0.28
C PRO A 155 -5.25 -1.85 -1.43
N GLY A 156 -5.34 -0.88 -2.35
CA GLY A 156 -4.37 -0.73 -3.43
C GLY A 156 -4.39 -1.84 -4.48
N ILE A 157 -5.59 -2.30 -4.87
CA ILE A 157 -5.72 -3.34 -5.91
C ILE A 157 -5.14 -2.81 -7.24
N VAL A 158 -4.13 -3.50 -7.77
CA VAL A 158 -3.49 -3.25 -9.06
C VAL A 158 -3.45 -4.52 -9.90
N PHE A 159 -3.51 -4.38 -11.23
CA PHE A 159 -3.33 -5.50 -12.15
C PHE A 159 -1.91 -5.49 -12.72
N ASN A 160 -1.10 -6.48 -12.33
CA ASN A 160 0.27 -6.63 -12.81
C ASN A 160 0.34 -7.64 -13.95
N ALA A 161 0.41 -7.13 -15.19
CA ALA A 161 0.52 -7.92 -16.42
C ALA A 161 1.98 -8.17 -16.89
N LYS A 162 2.98 -7.70 -16.13
CA LYS A 162 4.39 -7.74 -16.56
C LYS A 162 5.03 -9.13 -16.42
N LYS A 163 4.38 -10.11 -15.77
CA LYS A 163 4.94 -11.44 -15.50
C LYS A 163 4.29 -12.50 -16.37
N SER A 164 5.08 -13.36 -17.00
CA SER A 164 4.54 -14.52 -17.70
C SER A 164 3.97 -15.59 -16.75
N ILE A 165 3.04 -16.37 -17.26
CA ILE A 165 2.52 -17.60 -16.66
C ILE A 165 3.21 -18.77 -17.37
N VAL A 166 3.84 -19.62 -16.56
CA VAL A 166 4.53 -20.82 -17.04
C VAL A 166 3.66 -22.03 -16.77
N TYR A 167 3.43 -22.86 -17.79
CA TYR A 167 2.70 -24.11 -17.65
C TYR A 167 3.32 -25.19 -18.55
N THR A 168 3.01 -26.45 -18.28
CA THR A 168 3.41 -27.59 -19.11
C THR A 168 2.18 -28.10 -19.86
N ASP A 169 2.28 -28.25 -21.18
CA ASP A 169 1.19 -28.78 -22.00
C ASP A 169 1.04 -30.30 -21.88
N TYR A 170 0.08 -30.86 -22.62
CA TYR A 170 -0.19 -32.30 -22.60
C TYR A 170 0.89 -33.14 -23.30
N PHE A 171 1.79 -32.52 -24.07
CA PHE A 171 2.94 -33.15 -24.70
C PHE A 171 4.19 -33.12 -23.80
N GLY A 172 4.12 -32.45 -22.64
CA GLY A 172 5.26 -32.27 -21.76
C GLY A 172 6.12 -31.04 -22.09
N ASN A 173 5.73 -30.22 -23.06
CA ASN A 173 6.45 -29.02 -23.42
C ASN A 173 6.12 -27.88 -22.45
N ARG A 174 7.15 -27.13 -22.07
CA ARG A 174 7.02 -25.97 -21.18
C ARG A 174 6.71 -24.73 -22.00
N HIS A 175 5.60 -24.07 -21.68
CA HIS A 175 5.15 -22.82 -22.30
C HIS A 175 5.27 -21.65 -21.32
N SER A 176 5.44 -20.46 -21.88
CA SER A 176 5.44 -19.20 -21.14
C SER A 176 4.60 -18.20 -21.92
N VAL A 177 3.43 -17.85 -21.38
CA VAL A 177 2.49 -16.91 -22.01
C VAL A 177 2.39 -15.63 -21.18
N PRO A 178 2.14 -14.46 -21.79
CA PRO A 178 1.78 -13.26 -21.04
C PRO A 178 0.59 -13.56 -20.13
N GLY A 179 0.66 -13.10 -18.90
CA GLY A 179 -0.42 -13.23 -17.94
C GLY A 179 -0.36 -12.12 -16.92
N GLY A 180 -1.41 -12.00 -16.12
CA GLY A 180 -1.45 -11.03 -15.05
C GLY A 180 -2.09 -11.58 -13.79
N ARG A 181 -1.87 -10.87 -12.70
CA ARG A 181 -2.57 -11.14 -11.44
C ARG A 181 -2.98 -9.83 -10.80
N LEU A 182 -4.05 -9.89 -10.03
CA LEU A 182 -4.40 -8.83 -9.10
C LEU A 182 -3.44 -8.90 -7.91
N GLU A 183 -2.91 -7.75 -7.53
CA GLU A 183 -2.10 -7.55 -6.34
C GLU A 183 -2.72 -6.43 -5.51
N CYS A 184 -2.55 -6.46 -4.19
CA CYS A 184 -2.93 -5.39 -3.27
C CYS A 184 -1.73 -5.03 -2.39
N THR A 185 -1.70 -3.80 -1.90
CA THR A 185 -0.54 -3.21 -1.22
C THR A 185 -0.93 -2.73 0.17
N MET A 186 -0.08 -3.02 1.16
CA MET A 186 -0.42 -2.78 2.57
C MET A 186 -0.54 -1.30 2.91
N GLN A 187 0.27 -0.47 2.28
CA GLN A 187 0.36 0.95 2.56
C GLN A 187 -0.83 1.75 2.02
N ASN A 188 -1.52 1.23 0.99
CA ASN A 188 -2.72 1.86 0.44
C ASN A 188 -3.93 1.75 1.37
N ILE A 189 -3.77 1.17 2.58
CA ILE A 189 -4.73 1.37 3.66
C ILE A 189 -4.98 2.86 3.92
N ALA A 190 -3.98 3.71 3.64
CA ALA A 190 -4.05 5.17 3.65
C ALA A 190 -5.24 5.75 2.90
N ASP A 191 -5.66 5.13 1.80
CA ASP A 191 -6.75 5.60 0.95
C ASP A 191 -8.11 5.58 1.67
N ASN A 192 -8.20 4.86 2.79
CA ASN A 192 -9.39 4.82 3.65
C ASN A 192 -9.43 5.96 4.69
N PHE A 193 -8.36 6.75 4.81
CA PHE A 193 -8.20 7.76 5.86
C PHE A 193 -8.14 9.17 5.26
N LEU A 194 -9.30 9.66 4.83
CA LEU A 194 -9.46 11.02 4.32
C LEU A 194 -10.08 11.95 5.38
N ASN A 195 -9.60 13.18 5.43
CA ASN A 195 -10.21 14.28 6.17
C ASN A 195 -11.03 15.13 5.20
N THR A 196 -12.24 15.53 5.59
CA THR A 196 -13.10 16.41 4.77
C THR A 196 -13.13 17.83 5.32
N TYR A 197 -13.23 18.79 4.41
CA TYR A 197 -13.26 20.22 4.71
C TYR A 197 -14.29 20.93 3.82
N PRO A 198 -15.00 21.96 4.32
CA PRO A 198 -16.00 22.69 3.52
C PRO A 198 -15.42 23.44 2.31
N SER A 199 -14.14 23.78 2.35
CA SER A 199 -13.45 24.53 1.31
C SER A 199 -12.07 23.94 1.02
N ARG A 200 -11.56 24.19 -0.18
CA ARG A 200 -10.20 23.80 -0.57
C ARG A 200 -9.19 24.44 0.40
N CYS A 201 -8.26 23.65 0.93
CA CYS A 201 -7.30 24.11 1.94
C CYS A 201 -6.15 24.97 1.37
N TYR A 202 -5.94 24.93 0.05
CA TYR A 202 -4.98 25.78 -0.63
C TYR A 202 -5.73 26.87 -1.41
N LYS A 203 -5.30 28.12 -1.20
CA LYS A 203 -5.59 29.23 -2.12
C LYS A 203 -4.45 29.26 -3.12
N ASP A 204 -4.80 29.34 -4.41
CA ASP A 204 -3.83 29.59 -5.48
C ASP A 204 -3.15 30.96 -5.29
#